data_AF-A0A3D0ZBW1-F1
#
_entry.id   AF-A0A3D0ZBW1-F1
#
_cell.length_a   1.000
_cell.length_b   1.000
_cell.length_c   1.000
_cell.angle_alpha   90.00
_cell.angle_beta   90.00
_cell.angle_gamma   90.00
#
_symmetry.space_group_name_H-M   'P 1'
#
loop_
_entity.id
_entity.type
_entity.pdbx_description
1 polymer ?
#
loop_
_entity_poly.entity_id
_entity_poly.type
_entity_poly.pdbx_seq_one_letter_code
_entity_poly.pdbx_strand_id
1 'polypeptide(L)'
;MKINIILPVTRKIYHLLSKKHKIYLVTLLFMTIILSIIETAGVSLIMPFISVASNPTMLDSGIYKKIYDFFGFFDKKTFIIALGIGIIVFYVFRAIYCIVHVYSINRFSQALFKFFSKSLLNTFLSLPYKTYAKKNSGEMMHIITGSSSNVSILVLNLLQLGSEVFTVLLVYVLILAVNWKMTLIITVVLLIIVVCFFYILVSKSKALGVKMTDAGLKWSRTLRETFGNFKFVKLKGNESDIISKFSSSLDTYSRANIVNGTLGVAPKSFLESIGFS
;
A
#
# COMPACT_ATOMS: atom_id res chain seq x y z
N MET A 1 -5.02 -11.88 9.89
CA MET A 1 -4.89 -10.63 10.66
C MET A 1 -6.26 -10.31 11.26
N LYS A 2 -6.38 -10.15 12.59
CA LYS A 2 -7.71 -10.09 13.25
C LYS A 2 -8.41 -8.76 12.90
N ILE A 3 -9.52 -8.84 12.16
CA ILE A 3 -10.42 -7.72 11.80
C ILE A 3 -10.87 -6.91 13.04
N ASN A 4 -10.93 -7.53 14.22
CA ASN A 4 -11.25 -6.89 15.50
C ASN A 4 -10.28 -5.78 15.97
N ILE A 5 -9.11 -5.61 15.36
CA ILE A 5 -8.14 -4.56 15.75
C ILE A 5 -8.30 -3.29 14.90
N ILE A 6 -8.80 -3.39 13.66
CA ILE A 6 -8.81 -2.29 12.69
C ILE A 6 -9.92 -1.28 12.99
N LEU A 7 -11.13 -1.76 13.32
CA LEU A 7 -12.29 -0.94 13.67
C LEU A 7 -12.07 0.00 14.88
N PRO A 8 -11.51 -0.45 16.02
CA PRO A 8 -11.27 0.45 17.15
C PRO A 8 -10.17 1.48 16.87
N VAL A 9 -9.16 1.14 16.07
CA VAL A 9 -8.06 2.06 15.71
C VAL A 9 -8.55 3.17 14.79
N THR A 10 -9.30 2.83 13.73
CA THR A 10 -9.86 3.79 12.78
C THR A 10 -10.85 4.75 13.44
N ARG A 11 -11.70 4.26 14.35
CA ARG A 11 -12.62 5.11 15.11
C ARG A 11 -11.87 6.11 16.00
N LYS A 12 -10.84 5.65 16.72
CA LYS A 12 -9.99 6.54 17.55
C LYS A 12 -9.31 7.61 16.70
N ILE A 13 -8.74 7.23 15.56
CA ILE A 13 -8.11 8.18 14.63
C ILE A 13 -9.13 9.22 14.14
N TYR A 14 -10.31 8.78 13.68
CA TYR A 14 -11.36 9.70 13.21
C TYR A 14 -11.81 10.71 14.28
N HIS A 15 -11.86 10.32 15.55
CA HIS A 15 -12.16 11.23 16.65
C HIS A 15 -11.05 12.24 16.93
N LEU A 16 -9.79 11.89 16.66
CA LEU A 16 -8.64 12.77 16.85
C LEU A 16 -8.45 13.78 15.70
N LEU A 17 -9.08 13.55 14.54
CA LEU A 17 -9.00 14.46 13.40
C LEU A 17 -9.80 15.75 13.63
N SER A 18 -9.18 16.89 13.31
CA SER A 18 -9.87 18.19 13.23
C SER A 18 -10.94 18.21 12.12
N LYS A 19 -11.93 19.12 12.22
CA LYS A 19 -12.97 19.30 11.18
C LYS A 19 -12.36 19.53 9.78
N LYS A 20 -11.26 20.29 9.70
CA LYS A 20 -10.54 20.54 8.43
C LYS A 20 -9.95 19.27 7.83
N HIS A 21 -9.35 18.41 8.65
CA HIS A 21 -8.80 17.13 8.18
C HIS A 21 -9.89 16.15 7.73
N LYS A 22 -11.06 16.17 8.38
CA LYS A 22 -12.22 15.35 7.96
C LYS A 22 -12.74 15.76 6.58
N ILE A 23 -12.89 17.06 6.32
CA ILE A 23 -13.31 17.55 5.00
C ILE A 23 -12.31 17.15 3.93
N TYR A 24 -11.01 17.36 4.19
CA TYR A 24 -9.95 16.97 3.24
C TYR A 24 -9.95 15.46 2.97
N LEU A 25 -10.19 14.63 3.99
CA LEU A 25 -10.31 13.19 3.84
C LEU A 25 -11.47 12.80 2.92
N VAL A 26 -12.63 13.47 3.04
CA VAL A 26 -13.77 13.25 2.12
C VAL A 26 -13.42 13.68 0.70
N THR A 27 -12.72 14.81 0.52
CA THR A 27 -12.23 15.24 -0.80
C THR A 27 -11.28 14.20 -1.41
N LEU A 28 -10.39 13.61 -0.63
CA LEU A 28 -9.49 12.54 -1.09
C LEU A 28 -10.24 11.27 -1.50
N LEU A 29 -11.30 10.90 -0.76
CA LEU A 29 -12.16 9.77 -1.14
C LEU A 29 -12.84 10.03 -2.49
N PHE A 30 -13.31 11.26 -2.73
CA PHE A 30 -13.92 11.60 -4.02
C PHE A 30 -12.90 11.58 -5.16
N MET A 31 -11.70 12.14 -4.96
CA MET A 31 -10.60 12.05 -5.93
C MET A 31 -10.19 10.60 -6.22
N THR A 32 -10.25 9.74 -5.22
CA THR A 32 -9.98 8.31 -5.33
C THR A 32 -11.00 7.61 -6.22
N ILE A 33 -12.29 7.87 -6.01
CA ILE A 33 -13.36 7.32 -6.86
C ILE A 33 -13.17 7.74 -8.32
N ILE A 34 -12.84 9.02 -8.56
CA ILE A 34 -12.56 9.51 -9.91
C ILE A 34 -11.33 8.81 -10.51
N LEU A 35 -10.24 8.66 -9.76
CA LEU A 35 -9.04 7.95 -10.22
C LEU A 35 -9.41 6.54 -10.67
N SER A 36 -10.16 5.79 -9.86
CA SER A 36 -10.58 4.43 -10.17
C SER A 36 -11.41 4.35 -11.46
N ILE A 37 -12.28 5.32 -11.72
CA ILE A 37 -13.05 5.40 -12.97
C ILE A 37 -12.12 5.65 -14.16
N ILE A 38 -11.16 6.59 -14.05
CA ILE A 38 -10.18 6.87 -15.11
C ILE A 38 -9.31 5.63 -15.37
N GLU A 39 -8.85 4.93 -14.33
CA GLU A 39 -8.08 3.69 -14.47
C GLU A 39 -8.87 2.61 -15.20
N THR A 40 -10.13 2.40 -14.79
CA THR A 40 -11.04 1.42 -15.39
C THR A 40 -11.33 1.74 -16.86
N ALA A 41 -11.58 3.02 -17.18
CA ALA A 41 -11.76 3.48 -18.54
C ALA A 41 -10.50 3.23 -19.38
N GLY A 42 -9.30 3.47 -18.82
CA GLY A 42 -8.03 3.22 -19.50
C GLY A 42 -7.85 1.77 -19.92
N VAL A 43 -8.12 0.81 -19.04
CA VAL A 43 -8.06 -0.63 -19.39
C VAL A 43 -9.08 -0.96 -20.48
N SER A 44 -10.28 -0.38 -20.37
CA SER A 44 -11.40 -0.65 -21.29
C SER A 44 -11.20 -0.07 -22.68
N LEU A 45 -10.41 1.00 -22.84
CA LEU A 45 -10.16 1.67 -24.13
C LEU A 45 -9.23 0.88 -25.06
N ILE A 46 -8.40 -0.02 -24.52
CA ILE A 46 -7.43 -0.79 -25.29
C ILE A 46 -8.12 -1.73 -26.28
N MET A 47 -9.12 -2.48 -25.82
CA MET A 47 -9.79 -3.51 -26.64
C MET A 47 -10.57 -2.92 -27.82
N PRO A 48 -11.39 -1.86 -27.66
CA PRO A 48 -11.98 -1.11 -28.76
C PRO A 48 -10.96 -0.65 -29.79
N PHE A 49 -9.84 -0.06 -29.37
CA PHE A 49 -8.81 0.40 -30.30
C PHE A 49 -8.20 -0.74 -31.10
N ILE A 50 -7.77 -1.83 -30.43
CA ILE A 50 -7.22 -3.00 -31.12
C ILE A 50 -8.24 -3.57 -32.10
N SER A 51 -9.51 -3.72 -31.69
CA SER A 51 -10.55 -4.29 -32.55
C SER A 51 -10.77 -3.49 -33.84
N VAL A 52 -10.83 -2.16 -33.74
CA VAL A 52 -11.04 -1.26 -34.88
C VAL A 52 -9.77 -1.17 -35.75
N ALA A 53 -8.59 -1.12 -35.13
CA ALA A 53 -7.31 -1.05 -35.85
C ALA A 53 -6.99 -2.35 -36.60
N SER A 54 -7.31 -3.52 -36.01
CA SER A 54 -7.08 -4.83 -36.63
C SER A 54 -8.13 -5.21 -37.67
N ASN A 55 -9.39 -4.77 -37.50
CA ASN A 55 -10.45 -5.01 -38.48
C ASN A 55 -11.32 -3.76 -38.71
N PRO A 56 -10.91 -2.87 -39.65
CA PRO A 56 -11.64 -1.63 -39.96
C PRO A 56 -13.06 -1.83 -40.50
N THR A 57 -13.44 -3.06 -40.91
CA THR A 57 -14.83 -3.36 -41.33
C THR A 57 -15.82 -3.30 -40.16
N MET A 58 -15.35 -3.34 -38.90
CA MET A 58 -16.20 -3.13 -37.73
C MET A 58 -16.83 -1.73 -37.67
N LEU A 59 -16.28 -0.74 -38.39
CA LEU A 59 -16.85 0.60 -38.47
C LEU A 59 -18.11 0.66 -39.36
N ASP A 60 -18.43 -0.40 -40.09
CA ASP A 60 -19.57 -0.44 -41.00
C ASP A 60 -20.88 -0.86 -40.32
N SER A 61 -20.84 -1.36 -39.08
CA SER A 61 -22.03 -1.80 -38.35
C SER A 61 -21.87 -1.74 -36.81
N GLY A 62 -23.00 -1.78 -36.09
CA GLY A 62 -23.01 -1.87 -34.63
C GLY A 62 -22.67 -0.56 -33.89
N ILE A 63 -22.10 -0.70 -32.69
CA ILE A 63 -21.78 0.42 -31.79
C ILE A 63 -20.63 1.28 -32.35
N TYR A 64 -19.64 0.66 -33.00
CA TYR A 64 -18.49 1.36 -33.56
C TYR A 64 -18.88 2.31 -34.69
N LYS A 65 -19.87 1.93 -35.52
CA LYS A 65 -20.44 2.82 -36.54
C LYS A 65 -21.09 4.07 -35.93
N LYS A 66 -21.88 3.93 -34.86
CA LYS A 66 -22.50 5.09 -34.20
C LYS A 66 -21.47 6.08 -33.68
N ILE A 67 -20.36 5.58 -33.14
CA ILE A 67 -19.24 6.41 -32.68
C ILE A 67 -18.55 7.08 -33.87
N TYR A 68 -18.29 6.32 -34.94
CA TYR A 68 -17.69 6.83 -36.17
C TYR A 68 -18.52 7.97 -36.79
N ASP A 69 -19.83 7.75 -36.96
CA ASP A 69 -20.77 8.71 -37.53
C ASP A 69 -20.94 9.95 -36.61
N PHE A 70 -20.91 9.77 -35.29
CA PHE A 70 -21.01 10.88 -34.32
C PHE A 70 -19.87 11.89 -34.44
N PHE A 71 -18.65 11.40 -34.68
CA PHE A 71 -17.49 12.28 -34.88
C PHE A 71 -17.39 12.81 -36.32
N GLY A 72 -18.23 12.36 -37.25
CA GLY A 72 -18.34 12.90 -38.61
C GLY A 72 -17.11 12.66 -39.49
N PHE A 73 -16.35 11.59 -39.25
CA PHE A 73 -15.19 11.27 -40.08
C PHE A 73 -15.60 10.64 -41.42
N PHE A 74 -14.94 11.05 -42.50
CA PHE A 74 -15.19 10.51 -43.85
C PHE A 74 -14.28 9.33 -44.21
N ASP A 75 -13.12 9.20 -43.56
CA ASP A 75 -12.14 8.14 -43.81
C ASP A 75 -11.87 7.33 -42.54
N LYS A 76 -11.85 6.00 -42.70
CA LYS A 76 -11.63 5.05 -41.61
C LYS A 76 -10.20 5.14 -41.05
N LYS A 77 -9.20 5.40 -41.90
CA LYS A 77 -7.81 5.53 -41.43
C LYS A 77 -7.65 6.79 -40.59
N THR A 78 -8.23 7.92 -41.02
CA THR A 78 -8.23 9.16 -40.22
C THR A 78 -8.89 8.96 -38.87
N PHE A 79 -10.01 8.24 -38.80
CA PHE A 79 -10.66 7.91 -37.53
C PHE A 79 -9.76 7.06 -36.61
N ILE A 80 -9.11 6.02 -37.13
CA ILE A 80 -8.19 5.17 -36.34
C ILE A 80 -7.01 5.98 -35.80
N ILE A 81 -6.42 6.86 -36.61
CA ILE A 81 -5.33 7.76 -36.18
C ILE A 81 -5.82 8.72 -35.10
N ALA A 82 -6.98 9.34 -35.28
CA ALA A 82 -7.58 10.24 -34.29
C ALA A 82 -7.89 9.52 -32.97
N LEU A 83 -8.41 8.28 -33.02
CA LEU A 83 -8.67 7.45 -31.85
C LEU A 83 -7.36 7.12 -31.12
N GLY A 84 -6.30 6.76 -31.85
CA GLY A 84 -4.97 6.52 -31.30
C GLY A 84 -4.40 7.75 -30.59
N ILE A 85 -4.48 8.92 -31.21
CA ILE A 85 -4.06 10.19 -30.60
C ILE A 85 -4.90 10.49 -29.35
N GLY A 86 -6.22 10.29 -29.41
CA GLY A 86 -7.12 10.47 -28.28
C GLY A 86 -6.76 9.57 -27.09
N ILE A 87 -6.38 8.32 -27.35
CA ILE A 87 -5.88 7.40 -26.33
C ILE A 87 -4.58 7.90 -25.71
N ILE A 88 -3.62 8.36 -26.51
CA ILE A 88 -2.36 8.92 -25.99
C ILE A 88 -2.65 10.11 -25.07
N VAL A 89 -3.49 11.06 -25.51
CA VAL A 89 -3.90 12.22 -24.72
C VAL A 89 -4.58 11.79 -23.42
N PHE A 90 -5.47 10.79 -23.48
CA PHE A 90 -6.11 10.21 -22.31
C PHE A 90 -5.09 9.61 -21.31
N TYR A 91 -4.09 8.87 -21.78
CA TYR A 91 -3.05 8.30 -20.91
C TYR A 91 -2.16 9.36 -20.27
N VAL A 92 -1.85 10.44 -21.00
CA VAL A 92 -1.14 11.61 -20.45
C VAL A 92 -1.98 12.27 -19.35
N PHE A 93 -3.27 12.52 -19.61
CA PHE A 93 -4.19 13.05 -18.61
C PHE A 93 -4.28 12.13 -17.38
N ARG A 94 -4.43 10.82 -17.58
CA ARG A 94 -4.44 9.81 -16.50
C ARG A 94 -3.17 9.89 -15.66
N ALA A 95 -1.99 9.99 -16.29
CA ALA A 95 -0.72 10.08 -15.58
C ALA A 95 -0.64 11.34 -14.72
N ILE A 96 -1.03 12.49 -15.26
CA ILE A 96 -1.08 13.76 -14.51
C ILE A 96 -2.04 13.63 -13.32
N TYR A 97 -3.24 13.09 -13.54
CA TYR A 97 -4.23 12.92 -12.49
C TYR A 97 -3.73 11.99 -11.37
N CYS A 98 -3.07 10.89 -11.72
CA CYS A 98 -2.43 9.98 -10.77
C CYS A 98 -1.35 10.69 -9.93
N ILE A 99 -0.49 11.50 -10.56
CA ILE A 99 0.52 12.29 -9.84
C ILE A 99 -0.13 13.26 -8.86
N VAL A 100 -1.17 13.99 -9.29
CA VAL A 100 -1.92 14.93 -8.43
C VAL A 100 -2.60 14.21 -7.26
N HIS A 101 -3.16 13.02 -7.50
CA HIS A 101 -3.78 12.19 -6.47
C HIS A 101 -2.77 11.73 -5.43
N VAL A 102 -1.65 11.14 -5.87
CA VAL A 102 -0.55 10.69 -4.98
C VAL A 102 0.04 11.85 -4.19
N TYR A 103 0.24 13.01 -4.82
CA TYR A 103 0.70 14.21 -4.14
C TYR A 103 -0.31 14.66 -3.06
N SER A 104 -1.59 14.71 -3.41
CA SER A 104 -2.68 15.10 -2.49
C SER A 104 -2.77 14.21 -1.27
N ILE A 105 -2.61 12.90 -1.46
CA ILE A 105 -2.58 11.89 -0.40
C ILE A 105 -1.33 12.07 0.49
N ASN A 106 -0.15 12.22 -0.09
CA ASN A 106 1.09 12.44 0.67
C ASN A 106 1.04 13.74 1.48
N ARG A 107 0.54 14.82 0.88
CA ARG A 107 0.32 16.11 1.55
C ARG A 107 -0.59 15.96 2.76
N PHE A 108 -1.65 15.16 2.67
CA PHE A 108 -2.53 14.88 3.80
C PHE A 108 -1.85 14.10 4.92
N SER A 109 -1.11 13.05 4.57
CA SER A 109 -0.33 12.27 5.53
C SER A 109 0.64 13.16 6.31
N GLN A 110 1.39 14.02 5.61
CA GLN A 110 2.32 14.95 6.26
C GLN A 110 1.60 16.04 7.08
N ALA A 111 0.41 16.47 6.66
CA ALA A 111 -0.40 17.39 7.44
C ALA A 111 -0.87 16.76 8.76
N LEU A 112 -1.25 15.48 8.75
CA LEU A 112 -1.59 14.72 9.96
C LEU A 112 -0.38 14.56 10.88
N PHE A 113 0.78 14.22 10.32
CA PHE A 113 2.02 14.11 11.09
C PHE A 113 2.31 15.42 11.81
N LYS A 114 2.29 16.55 11.09
CA LYS A 114 2.47 17.88 11.67
C LYS A 114 1.46 18.18 12.78
N PHE A 115 0.19 17.82 12.57
CA PHE A 115 -0.88 18.03 13.55
C PHE A 115 -0.65 17.22 14.83
N PHE A 116 -0.40 15.91 14.71
CA PHE A 116 -0.19 15.03 15.85
C PHE A 116 1.08 15.38 16.64
N SER A 117 2.20 15.58 15.94
CA SER A 117 3.48 15.95 16.58
C SER A 117 3.37 17.26 17.35
N LYS A 118 2.71 18.28 16.78
CA LYS A 118 2.50 19.56 17.47
C LYS A 118 1.56 19.41 18.66
N SER A 119 0.47 18.65 18.51
CA SER A 119 -0.48 18.42 19.61
C SER A 119 0.17 17.68 20.78
N LEU A 120 0.95 16.63 20.50
CA LEU A 120 1.65 15.85 21.53
C LEU A 120 2.71 16.67 22.25
N LEU A 121 3.49 17.48 21.51
CA LEU A 121 4.46 18.39 22.12
C LEU A 121 3.78 19.38 23.07
N ASN A 122 2.69 20.01 22.64
CA ASN A 122 1.91 20.91 23.50
C ASN A 122 1.40 20.19 24.76
N THR A 123 0.86 18.98 24.61
CA THR A 123 0.40 18.17 25.74
C THR A 123 1.54 17.87 26.72
N PHE A 124 2.73 17.54 26.24
CA PHE A 124 3.88 17.27 27.11
C PHE A 124 4.40 18.53 27.81
N LEU A 125 4.38 19.69 27.14
CA LEU A 125 4.73 20.97 27.76
C LEU A 125 3.74 21.42 28.84
N SER A 126 2.47 21.02 28.74
CA SER A 126 1.44 21.31 29.74
C SER A 126 1.39 20.31 30.91
N LEU A 127 2.26 19.30 30.95
CA LEU A 127 2.25 18.32 32.04
C LEU A 127 2.76 18.95 33.36
N PRO A 128 2.13 18.65 34.51
CA PRO A 128 2.69 18.99 35.81
C PRO A 128 4.09 18.41 35.96
N TYR A 129 5.03 19.19 36.52
CA TYR A 129 6.44 18.77 36.65
C TYR A 129 6.60 17.41 37.35
N LYS A 130 5.79 17.13 38.38
CA LYS A 130 5.76 15.84 39.10
C LYS A 130 5.49 14.64 38.18
N THR A 131 4.68 14.82 37.15
CA THR A 131 4.36 13.78 36.16
C THR A 131 5.43 13.71 35.08
N TYR A 132 5.96 14.86 34.67
CA TYR A 132 7.06 14.95 33.70
C TYR A 132 8.34 14.25 34.22
N ALA A 133 8.73 14.51 35.47
CA ALA A 133 9.93 13.97 36.12
C ALA A 133 9.96 12.44 36.23
N LYS A 134 8.81 11.77 36.09
CA LYS A 134 8.68 10.31 36.14
C LYS A 134 8.76 9.63 34.77
N LYS A 135 8.85 10.39 33.68
CA LYS A 135 8.81 9.88 32.31
C LYS A 135 10.17 10.00 31.64
N ASN A 136 10.49 9.03 30.78
CA ASN A 136 11.75 9.02 30.02
C ASN A 136 11.69 10.00 28.84
N SER A 137 12.67 10.90 28.73
CA SER A 137 12.74 11.89 27.65
C SER A 137 12.89 11.26 26.26
N GLY A 138 13.62 10.15 26.15
CA GLY A 138 13.73 9.36 24.92
C GLY A 138 12.41 8.71 24.50
N GLU A 139 11.61 8.25 25.47
CA GLU A 139 10.26 7.71 25.20
C GLU A 139 9.32 8.82 24.71
N MET A 140 9.34 10.00 25.35
CA MET A 140 8.55 11.15 24.88
C MET A 140 8.95 11.58 23.47
N MET A 141 10.25 11.64 23.18
CA MET A 141 10.75 11.96 21.85
C MET A 141 10.29 10.94 20.81
N HIS A 142 10.34 9.64 21.13
CA HIS A 142 9.83 8.57 20.27
C HIS A 142 8.32 8.64 20.05
N ILE A 143 7.54 9.05 21.06
CA ILE A 143 6.10 9.26 20.91
C ILE A 143 5.82 10.42 19.96
N ILE A 144 6.50 11.56 20.12
CA ILE A 144 6.30 12.73 19.26
C ILE A 144 6.68 12.42 17.81
N THR A 145 7.84 11.80 17.57
CA THR A 145 8.35 11.60 16.21
C THR A 145 7.84 10.29 15.61
N GLY A 146 8.20 9.16 16.22
CA GLY A 146 7.91 7.83 15.72
C GLY A 146 6.42 7.52 15.71
N SER A 147 5.74 7.69 16.84
CA SER A 147 4.31 7.31 16.93
C SER A 147 3.41 8.19 16.06
N SER A 148 3.66 9.50 16.00
CA SER A 148 2.94 10.41 15.10
C SER A 148 3.15 10.07 13.62
N SER A 149 4.39 9.70 13.24
CA SER A 149 4.71 9.29 11.88
C SER A 149 3.99 8.00 11.52
N ASN A 150 4.04 7.00 12.40
CA ASN A 150 3.37 5.71 12.21
C ASN A 150 1.86 5.86 12.04
N VAL A 151 1.20 6.72 12.82
CA VAL A 151 -0.23 7.00 12.67
C VAL A 151 -0.53 7.64 11.32
N SER A 152 0.31 8.57 10.86
CA SER A 152 0.14 9.26 9.59
C SER A 152 0.32 8.32 8.40
N ILE A 153 1.34 7.47 8.45
CA ILE A 153 1.57 6.38 7.48
C ILE A 153 0.42 5.36 7.50
N LEU A 154 -0.13 5.05 8.67
CA LEU A 154 -1.27 4.15 8.76
C LEU A 154 -2.51 4.74 8.08
N VAL A 155 -2.79 6.03 8.25
CA VAL A 155 -3.90 6.71 7.56
C VAL A 155 -3.66 6.74 6.05
N LEU A 156 -2.42 7.01 5.62
CA LEU A 156 -2.00 6.94 4.22
C LEU A 156 -2.32 5.56 3.62
N ASN A 157 -1.85 4.50 4.26
CA ASN A 157 -2.02 3.13 3.78
C ASN A 157 -3.50 2.72 3.74
N LEU A 158 -4.33 3.17 4.70
CA LEU A 158 -5.77 2.91 4.68
C LEU A 158 -6.48 3.60 3.50
N LEU A 159 -6.09 4.84 3.18
CA LEU A 159 -6.64 5.55 2.02
C LEU A 159 -6.23 4.89 0.71
N GLN A 160 -4.96 4.49 0.58
CA GLN A 160 -4.46 3.76 -0.59
C GLN A 160 -5.15 2.41 -0.75
N LEU A 161 -5.27 1.63 0.33
CA LEU A 161 -5.96 0.34 0.30
C LEU A 161 -7.43 0.52 -0.11
N GLY A 162 -8.12 1.53 0.42
CA GLY A 162 -9.49 1.85 0.01
C GLY A 162 -9.59 2.18 -1.47
N SER A 163 -8.63 2.95 -2.02
CA SER A 163 -8.52 3.25 -3.44
C SER A 163 -8.36 2.00 -4.29
N GLU A 164 -7.39 1.16 -3.94
CA GLU A 164 -7.09 -0.06 -4.69
C GLU A 164 -8.28 -1.02 -4.67
N VAL A 165 -8.90 -1.24 -3.51
CA VAL A 165 -10.10 -2.09 -3.39
C VAL A 165 -11.24 -1.55 -4.27
N PHE A 166 -11.45 -0.24 -4.29
CA PHE A 166 -12.49 0.37 -5.10
C PHE A 166 -12.21 0.26 -6.60
N THR A 167 -10.97 0.51 -7.04
CA THR A 167 -10.56 0.27 -8.45
C THR A 167 -10.76 -1.19 -8.83
N VAL A 168 -10.27 -2.14 -8.03
CA VAL A 168 -10.42 -3.57 -8.30
C VAL A 168 -11.89 -3.96 -8.41
N LEU A 169 -12.75 -3.44 -7.53
CA LEU A 169 -14.19 -3.71 -7.57
C LEU A 169 -14.83 -3.18 -8.85
N LEU A 170 -14.54 -1.94 -9.26
CA LEU A 170 -15.09 -1.36 -10.49
C LEU A 170 -14.65 -2.14 -11.73
N VAL A 171 -13.36 -2.48 -11.83
CA VAL A 171 -12.82 -3.30 -12.91
C VAL A 171 -13.49 -4.67 -12.92
N TYR A 172 -13.65 -5.30 -11.75
CA TYR A 172 -14.32 -6.59 -11.63
C TYR A 172 -15.77 -6.56 -12.12
N VAL A 173 -16.55 -5.55 -11.70
CA VAL A 173 -17.93 -5.35 -12.15
C VAL A 173 -18.00 -5.16 -13.66
N LEU A 174 -17.05 -4.41 -14.24
CA LEU A 174 -16.99 -4.20 -15.68
C LEU A 174 -16.72 -5.50 -16.44
N ILE A 175 -15.71 -6.28 -16.03
CA ILE A 175 -15.37 -7.55 -16.67
C ILE A 175 -16.53 -8.56 -16.50
N LEU A 176 -17.21 -8.55 -15.36
CA LEU A 176 -18.41 -9.35 -15.12
C LEU A 176 -19.56 -8.96 -16.08
N ALA A 177 -19.76 -7.67 -16.34
CA ALA A 177 -20.73 -7.19 -17.32
C ALA A 177 -20.39 -7.60 -18.76
N VAL A 178 -19.10 -7.73 -19.11
CA VAL A 178 -18.66 -8.18 -20.44
C VAL A 178 -18.86 -9.69 -20.62
N ASN A 179 -18.39 -10.52 -19.69
CA ASN A 179 -18.54 -11.98 -19.77
C ASN A 179 -18.57 -12.64 -18.39
N TRP A 180 -19.74 -12.67 -17.75
CA TRP A 180 -19.91 -13.19 -16.40
C TRP A 180 -19.46 -14.66 -16.22
N LYS A 181 -19.57 -15.50 -17.24
CA LYS A 181 -19.16 -16.92 -17.18
C LYS A 181 -17.65 -17.06 -17.06
N MET A 182 -16.90 -16.42 -17.97
CA MET A 182 -15.43 -16.44 -17.94
C MET A 182 -14.90 -15.78 -16.67
N THR A 183 -15.48 -14.66 -16.26
CA THR A 183 -15.08 -13.93 -15.05
C THR A 183 -15.23 -14.80 -13.81
N LEU A 184 -16.34 -15.52 -13.65
CA LEU A 184 -16.54 -16.42 -12.50
C LEU A 184 -15.52 -17.57 -12.47
N ILE A 185 -15.24 -18.19 -13.63
CA ILE A 185 -14.24 -19.28 -13.70
C ILE A 185 -12.87 -18.77 -13.25
N ILE A 186 -12.40 -17.64 -13.81
CA ILE A 186 -11.12 -17.03 -13.44
C ILE A 186 -11.11 -16.64 -11.96
N THR A 187 -12.22 -16.09 -11.44
CA THR A 187 -12.36 -15.73 -10.03
C THR A 187 -12.17 -16.94 -9.12
N VAL A 188 -12.81 -18.05 -9.43
CA VAL A 188 -12.73 -19.29 -8.63
C VAL A 188 -11.30 -19.83 -8.65
N VAL A 189 -10.67 -19.90 -9.81
CA VAL A 189 -9.27 -20.35 -9.95
C VAL A 189 -8.34 -19.47 -9.12
N LEU A 190 -8.45 -18.15 -9.24
CA LEU A 190 -7.61 -17.19 -8.54
C LEU A 190 -7.85 -17.25 -7.02
N LEU A 191 -9.10 -17.45 -6.59
CA LEU A 191 -9.46 -17.59 -5.18
C LEU A 191 -8.87 -18.87 -4.57
N ILE A 192 -8.91 -20.01 -5.29
CA ILE A 192 -8.27 -21.26 -4.84
C ILE A 192 -6.76 -21.05 -4.65
N ILE A 193 -6.10 -20.41 -5.62
CA ILE A 193 -4.67 -20.12 -5.56
C ILE A 193 -4.35 -19.23 -4.36
N VAL A 194 -5.07 -18.12 -4.18
CA VAL A 194 -4.87 -17.18 -3.06
C VAL A 194 -5.08 -17.87 -1.72
N VAL A 195 -6.14 -18.67 -1.57
CA VAL A 195 -6.42 -19.40 -0.33
C VAL A 195 -5.31 -20.42 -0.03
N CYS A 196 -4.88 -21.20 -1.02
CA CYS A 196 -3.79 -22.16 -0.87
C CYS A 196 -2.50 -21.48 -0.39
N PHE A 197 -2.09 -20.40 -1.06
CA PHE A 197 -0.92 -19.63 -0.66
C PHE A 197 -1.07 -19.00 0.71
N PHE A 198 -2.25 -18.47 1.03
CA PHE A 198 -2.50 -17.85 2.32
C PHE A 198 -2.31 -18.84 3.48
N TYR A 199 -2.86 -20.05 3.39
CA TYR A 199 -2.70 -21.06 4.44
C TYR A 199 -1.24 -21.51 4.62
N ILE A 200 -0.53 -21.74 3.52
CA ILE A 200 0.84 -22.26 3.54
C ILE A 200 1.84 -21.18 3.99
N LEU A 201 1.72 -19.96 3.46
CA LEU A 201 2.71 -18.90 3.67
C LEU A 201 2.50 -18.16 4.99
N VAL A 202 1.26 -17.89 5.39
CA VAL A 202 0.99 -17.11 6.62
C VAL A 202 1.43 -17.86 7.86
N SER A 203 1.22 -19.19 7.91
CA SER A 203 1.66 -20.02 9.03
C SER A 203 3.18 -20.01 9.19
N LYS A 204 3.92 -20.22 8.09
CA LYS A 204 5.39 -20.16 8.06
C LYS A 204 5.93 -18.76 8.38
N SER A 205 5.38 -17.72 7.75
CA SER A 205 5.78 -16.33 7.99
C SER A 205 5.55 -15.91 9.44
N LYS A 206 4.44 -16.33 10.06
CA LYS A 206 4.20 -16.08 11.49
C LYS A 206 5.24 -16.75 12.39
N ALA A 207 5.58 -18.01 12.13
CA ALA A 207 6.60 -18.73 12.89
C ALA A 207 7.99 -18.06 12.76
N LEU A 208 8.36 -17.63 11.54
CA LEU A 208 9.59 -16.89 11.28
C LEU A 208 9.59 -15.51 11.96
N GLY A 209 8.46 -14.79 11.93
CA GLY A 209 8.30 -13.50 12.61
C GLY A 209 8.50 -13.59 14.12
N VAL A 210 8.04 -14.67 14.77
CA VAL A 210 8.32 -14.92 16.20
C VAL A 210 9.81 -15.13 16.42
N LYS A 211 10.48 -15.95 15.60
CA LYS A 211 11.94 -16.17 15.68
C LYS A 211 12.74 -14.89 15.48
N MET A 212 12.34 -14.06 14.51
CA MET A 212 12.96 -12.76 14.25
C MET A 212 12.79 -11.82 15.44
N THR A 213 11.61 -11.80 16.06
CA THR A 213 11.35 -10.94 17.22
C THR A 213 12.19 -11.36 18.42
N ASP A 214 12.25 -12.66 18.73
CA ASP A 214 13.06 -13.19 19.85
C ASP A 214 14.56 -12.96 19.62
N ALA A 215 15.08 -13.30 18.44
CA ALA A 215 16.47 -13.04 18.07
C ALA A 215 16.78 -11.53 18.07
N GLY A 216 15.83 -10.73 17.60
CA GLY A 216 15.84 -9.27 17.61
C GLY A 216 16.07 -8.67 18.99
N LEU A 217 15.29 -9.15 19.95
CA LEU A 217 15.40 -8.76 21.35
C LEU A 217 16.75 -9.15 21.95
N LYS A 218 17.26 -10.34 21.62
CA LYS A 218 18.56 -10.86 22.11
C LYS A 218 19.73 -10.01 21.63
N TRP A 219 19.90 -9.80 20.32
CA TRP A 219 21.04 -8.99 19.83
C TRP A 219 20.94 -7.53 20.27
N SER A 220 19.73 -6.96 20.30
CA SER A 220 19.51 -5.60 20.81
C SER A 220 19.84 -5.47 22.30
N ARG A 221 19.55 -6.51 23.10
CA ARG A 221 19.92 -6.57 24.51
C ARG A 221 21.43 -6.63 24.68
N THR A 222 22.12 -7.49 23.92
CA THR A 222 23.59 -7.55 23.92
C THR A 222 24.20 -6.19 23.61
N LEU A 223 23.69 -5.44 22.63
CA LEU A 223 24.18 -4.08 22.35
C LEU A 223 23.94 -3.11 23.51
N ARG A 224 22.73 -3.09 24.08
CA ARG A 224 22.41 -2.21 25.21
C ARG A 224 23.29 -2.51 26.42
N GLU A 225 23.50 -3.77 26.76
CA GLU A 225 24.38 -4.19 27.86
C GLU A 225 25.85 -3.82 27.57
N THR A 226 26.31 -4.02 26.33
CA THR A 226 27.67 -3.68 25.90
C THR A 226 27.94 -2.18 26.01
N PHE A 227 27.07 -1.34 25.47
CA PHE A 227 27.25 0.11 25.51
C PHE A 227 26.97 0.70 26.89
N GLY A 228 25.98 0.16 27.62
CA GLY A 228 25.69 0.58 29.00
C GLY A 228 26.83 0.29 29.97
N ASN A 229 27.62 -0.76 29.71
CA ASN A 229 28.74 -1.18 30.56
C ASN A 229 30.09 -1.14 29.83
N PHE A 230 30.26 -0.24 28.85
CA PHE A 230 31.42 -0.25 27.95
C PHE A 230 32.77 -0.24 28.68
N LYS A 231 32.87 0.54 29.77
CA LYS A 231 34.07 0.60 30.62
C LYS A 231 34.39 -0.77 31.25
N PHE A 232 33.38 -1.49 31.73
CA PHE A 232 33.56 -2.85 32.29
C PHE A 232 33.94 -3.87 31.23
N VAL A 233 33.35 -3.77 30.04
CA VAL A 233 33.70 -4.65 28.91
C VAL A 233 35.19 -4.51 28.57
N LYS A 234 35.69 -3.27 28.48
CA LYS A 234 37.11 -3.00 28.20
C LYS A 234 38.06 -3.46 29.30
N LEU A 235 37.64 -3.40 30.56
CA LEU A 235 38.44 -3.89 31.69
C LEU A 235 38.49 -5.42 31.75
N LYS A 236 37.40 -6.10 31.37
CA LYS A 236 37.28 -7.57 31.44
C LYS A 236 37.94 -8.28 30.25
N GLY A 237 38.09 -7.60 29.10
CA GLY A 237 38.73 -8.18 27.91
C GLY A 237 37.95 -9.32 27.26
N ASN A 238 36.63 -9.38 27.45
CA ASN A 238 35.76 -10.45 26.97
C ASN A 238 35.00 -10.09 25.68
N GLU A 239 35.60 -9.26 24.82
CA GLU A 239 34.97 -8.79 23.58
C GLU A 239 34.61 -9.94 22.63
N SER A 240 35.43 -10.99 22.55
CA SER A 240 35.19 -12.16 21.70
C SER A 240 33.89 -12.90 22.07
N ASP A 241 33.60 -13.07 23.36
CA ASP A 241 32.36 -13.70 23.85
C ASP A 241 31.12 -12.85 23.57
N ILE A 242 31.27 -11.52 23.65
CA ILE A 242 30.18 -10.59 23.34
C ILE A 242 29.89 -10.63 21.84
N ILE A 243 30.93 -10.60 21.01
CA ILE A 243 30.82 -10.71 19.55
C ILE A 243 30.21 -12.05 19.14
N SER A 244 30.60 -13.16 19.78
CA SER A 244 30.04 -14.48 19.45
C SER A 244 28.56 -14.60 19.81
N LYS A 245 28.14 -14.11 20.99
CA LYS A 245 26.72 -14.03 21.40
C LYS A 245 25.89 -13.12 20.48
N PHE A 246 26.46 -11.99 20.11
CA PHE A 246 25.84 -11.05 19.16
C PHE A 246 25.66 -11.73 17.79
N SER A 247 26.72 -12.33 17.25
CA SER A 247 26.74 -12.99 15.95
C SER A 247 25.73 -14.15 15.89
N SER A 248 25.69 -15.03 16.89
CA SER A 248 24.73 -16.15 16.94
C SER A 248 23.26 -15.69 16.88
N SER A 249 22.95 -14.63 17.63
CA SER A 249 21.60 -14.03 17.64
C SER A 249 21.30 -13.33 16.31
N LEU A 250 22.28 -12.62 15.75
CA LEU A 250 22.15 -11.92 14.48
C LEU A 250 22.00 -12.89 13.31
N ASP A 251 22.73 -14.00 13.29
CA ASP A 251 22.60 -15.04 12.25
C ASP A 251 21.22 -15.69 12.26
N THR A 252 20.68 -15.95 13.46
CA THR A 252 19.31 -16.46 13.61
C THR A 252 18.28 -15.48 13.08
N TYR A 253 18.46 -14.19 13.40
CA TYR A 253 17.63 -13.11 12.86
C TYR A 253 17.74 -13.04 11.33
N SER A 254 18.96 -12.98 10.80
CA SER A 254 19.24 -12.84 9.37
C SER A 254 18.71 -14.01 8.56
N ARG A 255 18.94 -15.26 8.99
CA ARG A 255 18.39 -16.45 8.33
C ARG A 255 16.86 -16.43 8.31
N ALA A 256 16.23 -16.11 9.45
CA ALA A 256 14.78 -16.00 9.51
C ALA A 256 14.24 -14.87 8.63
N ASN A 257 14.94 -13.73 8.58
CA ASN A 257 14.58 -12.58 7.76
C ASN A 257 14.72 -12.87 6.25
N ILE A 258 15.77 -13.58 5.84
CA ILE A 258 15.95 -14.01 4.44
C ILE A 258 14.77 -14.88 4.02
N VAL A 259 14.47 -15.94 4.78
CA VAL A 259 13.35 -16.84 4.44
C VAL A 259 12.02 -16.07 4.44
N ASN A 260 11.77 -15.22 5.44
CA ASN A 260 10.54 -14.44 5.50
C ASN A 260 10.41 -13.45 4.35
N GLY A 261 11.50 -12.79 3.95
CA GLY A 261 11.55 -11.89 2.80
C GLY A 261 11.27 -12.63 1.48
N THR A 262 11.88 -13.80 1.28
CA THR A 262 11.65 -14.64 0.10
C THR A 262 10.21 -15.14 0.02
N LEU A 263 9.64 -15.59 1.14
CA LEU A 263 8.24 -16.02 1.21
C LEU A 263 7.26 -14.88 0.88
N GLY A 264 7.63 -13.62 1.12
CA GLY A 264 6.81 -12.46 0.78
C GLY A 264 6.67 -12.22 -0.73
N VAL A 265 7.67 -12.60 -1.53
CA VAL A 265 7.67 -12.41 -2.99
C VAL A 265 7.06 -13.61 -3.72
N ALA A 266 7.22 -14.81 -3.18
CA ALA A 266 6.77 -16.06 -3.79
C ALA A 266 5.32 -16.04 -4.35
N PRO A 267 4.28 -15.62 -3.59
CA PRO A 267 2.92 -15.69 -4.11
C PRO A 267 2.68 -14.78 -5.32
N LYS A 268 3.32 -13.60 -5.36
CA LYS A 268 3.23 -12.71 -6.52
C LYS A 268 3.87 -13.37 -7.76
N SER A 269 5.08 -13.89 -7.63
CA SER A 269 5.79 -14.53 -8.76
C SER A 269 5.05 -15.75 -9.30
N PHE A 270 4.44 -16.58 -8.43
CA PHE A 270 3.62 -17.71 -8.88
C PHE A 270 2.36 -17.25 -9.62
N LEU A 271 1.68 -16.22 -9.13
CA LEU A 271 0.50 -15.65 -9.81
C LEU A 271 0.86 -15.08 -11.18
N GLU A 272 2.01 -14.41 -11.31
CA GLU A 272 2.50 -13.91 -12.59
C GLU A 272 2.78 -15.05 -13.58
N SER A 273 3.45 -16.14 -13.15
CA SER A 273 3.72 -17.28 -14.01
C SER A 273 2.43 -17.96 -14.51
N ILE A 274 1.43 -18.13 -13.65
CA ILE A 274 0.14 -18.72 -14.04
C ILE A 274 -0.68 -17.76 -14.90
N GLY A 275 -0.64 -16.46 -14.61
CA GLY A 275 -1.44 -15.45 -15.32
C GLY A 275 -0.95 -15.15 -16.74
N PHE A 276 0.33 -15.37 -17.03
CA PHE A 276 0.93 -15.15 -18.35
C PHE A 276 1.12 -16.41 -19.20
N SER A 277 0.83 -17.60 -18.65
CA SER A 277 0.86 -18.88 -19.38
C SER A 277 -0.50 -19.20 -19.99
#